data_AF-A0A9F7R9I4-F1
#
_entry.id   AF-A0A9F7R9I4-F1
#
_cell.length_a   1.000
_cell.length_b   1.000
_cell.length_c   1.000
_cell.angle_alpha   90.00
_cell.angle_beta   90.00
_cell.angle_gamma   90.00
#
_symmetry.space_group_name_H-M   'P 1'
#
loop_
_entity.id
_entity.type
_entity.pdbx_description
1 polymer ?
#
loop_
_entity_poly.entity_id
_entity_poly.type
_entity_poly.pdbx_seq_one_letter_code
_entity_poly.pdbx_strand_id
1 'polypeptide(L)'
;MMLFLKLSLFTLIISAPGLMVSGENMITCYSDVQRLTCETGLIKVKSTVYGRTNSITCNTNRPFSEVTFTNCALRITTIADRCNGLKECELKTDLLGNPDPCFGTYKYYNTTYDCINGHRVVICEQGYSTLDCGSDSIEIINANYGRGNSRTCSNGILSSQTQNTNCYAPNTLSIVAAMCKGKKTCTVEASNTIFNDPCVGTVKYLTVSYICTREIVTCESSTATLNCGAHRIKIISANYGRTDSTTCSSGRPASQTSNKNCYTPDALNKIAARCEEQSSCEVPATNVVFSDPCFGTYKYLTIVYSCVMLVREHEASSRVFYPGFVYIERSVPVVQHFNTSNSIYIHHRCFNTFSIMMLCLKLTLLTLLIAAPGLLVSGENVITCDGDIHRLTCDRGLIWVENSLYGRTDSSICSTAHPPLQVTDTSCSTSISTIAERCNGLSACEVNTAALQTSDPCKGTYKYYDTSYSCYDAETTVICEHSYSTLECAQGGYLQIINANFGRSDSTTCSSGLPSGLTKKTNCYASNTLSTLATLCNNQQSCTVEASSTIFSDPCPNTAKYLSVSYICYEI
;
A
#
# COMPACT_ATOMS: atom_id res chain seq x y z
N MET A 1 57.48 33.65 -5.86
CA MET A 1 56.96 33.34 -7.21
C MET A 1 56.67 31.85 -7.23
N MET A 2 55.38 31.46 -7.32
CA MET A 2 54.79 30.11 -7.54
C MET A 2 53.48 29.99 -6.72
N LEU A 3 52.31 30.21 -7.32
CA LEU A 3 51.41 29.24 -8.00
C LEU A 3 50.68 28.30 -7.02
N PHE A 4 49.40 28.56 -6.71
CA PHE A 4 48.23 27.76 -7.14
C PHE A 4 46.92 28.28 -6.51
N LEU A 5 45.90 28.28 -7.36
CA LEU A 5 44.54 28.81 -7.22
C LEU A 5 43.59 27.69 -6.73
N LYS A 6 42.47 28.10 -6.11
CA LYS A 6 41.27 27.34 -5.70
C LYS A 6 41.32 26.62 -4.34
N LEU A 7 40.58 27.14 -3.36
CA LEU A 7 39.68 26.29 -2.56
C LEU A 7 38.36 27.03 -2.32
N SER A 8 37.29 26.26 -2.54
CA SER A 8 35.89 26.64 -2.62
C SER A 8 35.30 26.98 -1.26
N LEU A 9 34.50 28.05 -1.23
CA LEU A 9 33.54 28.37 -0.17
C LEU A 9 32.40 27.33 -0.22
N PHE A 10 32.42 26.33 0.66
CA PHE A 10 31.23 25.50 0.94
C PHE A 10 30.73 25.88 2.34
N THR A 11 29.86 26.88 2.38
CA THR A 11 29.00 27.13 3.54
C THR A 11 27.99 26.00 3.67
N LEU A 12 27.89 25.44 4.88
CA LEU A 12 26.85 24.52 5.33
C LEU A 12 25.47 24.97 4.83
N ILE A 13 24.88 24.19 3.94
CA ILE A 13 23.42 24.12 3.80
C ILE A 13 23.01 22.94 4.66
N ILE A 14 22.51 23.23 5.87
CA ILE A 14 21.70 22.30 6.63
C ILE A 14 20.39 22.20 5.86
N SER A 15 20.24 21.17 5.04
CA SER A 15 18.96 20.81 4.45
C SER A 15 18.05 20.31 5.57
N ALA A 16 16.93 21.01 5.76
CA ALA A 16 15.81 20.51 6.54
C ALA A 16 15.37 19.14 5.96
N PRO A 17 15.00 18.15 6.80
CA PRO A 17 14.36 16.93 6.33
C PRO A 17 12.93 17.30 5.92
N GLY A 18 12.78 17.74 4.68
CA GLY A 18 11.53 18.19 4.13
C GLY A 18 11.64 18.22 2.63
N LEU A 19 11.75 17.04 2.01
CA LEU A 19 11.29 16.73 0.64
C LEU A 19 11.70 15.28 0.30
N MET A 20 10.79 14.33 0.48
CA MET A 20 10.69 13.14 -0.37
C MET A 20 9.20 12.76 -0.44
N VAL A 21 8.42 13.51 -1.22
CA VAL A 21 7.26 12.90 -1.86
C VAL A 21 7.88 11.99 -2.93
N SER A 22 7.75 10.67 -2.79
CA SER A 22 8.27 9.72 -3.80
C SER A 22 7.52 9.93 -5.11
N GLY A 23 7.99 10.88 -5.92
CA GLY A 23 7.57 11.07 -7.29
C GLY A 23 8.40 10.13 -8.14
N GLU A 24 7.92 8.91 -8.33
CA GLU A 24 8.59 7.93 -9.17
C GLU A 24 8.50 8.38 -10.62
N ASN A 25 9.64 8.32 -11.32
CA ASN A 25 9.72 8.62 -12.74
C ASN A 25 10.00 7.32 -13.50
N MET A 26 9.03 6.88 -14.30
CA MET A 26 9.13 5.71 -15.14
C MET A 26 9.25 6.11 -16.62
N ILE A 27 10.34 5.65 -17.24
CA ILE A 27 10.58 5.79 -18.68
C ILE A 27 10.33 4.46 -19.36
N THR A 28 9.51 4.45 -20.41
CA THR A 28 9.20 3.24 -21.19
C THR A 28 9.35 3.53 -22.68
N CYS A 29 10.16 2.76 -23.40
CA CYS A 29 10.31 2.96 -24.84
C CYS A 29 9.03 2.54 -25.58
N TYR A 30 8.78 3.14 -26.75
CA TYR A 30 7.62 2.77 -27.56
C TYR A 30 7.67 1.27 -27.94
N SER A 31 6.52 0.60 -27.87
CA SER A 31 6.35 -0.86 -28.03
C SER A 31 6.83 -1.73 -26.86
N ASP A 32 7.38 -1.15 -25.79
CA ASP A 32 7.63 -1.88 -24.54
C ASP A 32 6.40 -1.85 -23.61
N VAL A 33 6.44 -2.67 -22.56
CA VAL A 33 5.41 -2.71 -21.51
C VAL A 33 5.73 -1.69 -20.43
N GLN A 34 4.80 -0.77 -20.20
CA GLN A 34 4.89 0.16 -19.09
C GLN A 34 4.38 -0.50 -17.82
N ARG A 35 5.18 -0.43 -16.75
CA ARG A 35 4.88 -1.00 -15.44
C ARG A 35 4.91 0.11 -14.40
N LEU A 36 3.79 0.38 -13.75
CA LEU A 36 3.71 1.28 -12.59
C LEU A 36 3.32 0.43 -11.38
N THR A 37 3.98 0.63 -10.24
CA THR A 37 3.75 -0.17 -9.04
C THR A 37 3.86 0.70 -7.80
N CYS A 38 2.97 0.47 -6.85
CA CYS A 38 3.05 1.06 -5.51
C CYS A 38 3.15 -0.07 -4.49
N GLU A 39 4.27 -0.12 -3.76
CA GLU A 39 4.46 -1.07 -2.65
C GLU A 39 3.40 -0.84 -1.56
N THR A 40 3.14 0.44 -1.27
CA THR A 40 2.05 0.88 -0.38
C THR A 40 1.19 1.93 -1.06
N GLY A 41 -0.13 1.84 -0.89
CA GLY A 41 -1.08 2.76 -1.50
C GLY A 41 -1.44 2.46 -2.96
N LEU A 42 -1.88 3.49 -3.68
CA LEU A 42 -2.44 3.43 -5.02
C LEU A 42 -1.73 4.42 -5.94
N ILE A 43 -1.55 4.03 -7.20
CA ILE A 43 -0.92 4.85 -8.23
C ILE A 43 -1.76 6.10 -8.47
N LYS A 44 -1.10 7.27 -8.47
CA LYS A 44 -1.64 8.54 -8.91
C LYS A 44 -0.66 9.18 -9.88
N VAL A 45 -0.92 9.03 -11.17
CA VAL A 45 -0.13 9.64 -12.23
C VAL A 45 -0.24 11.16 -12.16
N LYS A 46 0.91 11.82 -12.04
CA LYS A 46 1.05 13.29 -12.06
C LYS A 46 1.12 13.82 -13.47
N SER A 47 1.94 13.20 -14.31
CA SER A 47 2.06 13.59 -15.71
C SER A 47 2.66 12.48 -16.56
N THR A 48 2.21 12.40 -17.81
CA THR A 48 2.81 11.55 -18.83
C THR A 48 3.11 12.39 -20.07
N VAL A 49 4.36 12.29 -20.54
CA VAL A 49 4.80 12.86 -21.81
C VAL A 49 5.15 11.73 -22.77
N TYR A 50 4.48 11.69 -23.91
CA TYR A 50 4.78 10.80 -25.03
C TYR A 50 5.52 11.56 -26.12
N GLY A 51 6.69 11.08 -26.53
CA GLY A 51 7.50 11.74 -27.54
C GLY A 51 8.98 11.42 -27.40
N ARG A 52 9.84 12.37 -27.73
CA ARG A 52 11.29 12.31 -27.52
C ARG A 52 11.78 13.69 -27.11
N THR A 53 12.30 13.83 -25.88
CA THR A 53 12.83 15.09 -25.36
C THR A 53 14.37 15.12 -25.27
N ASN A 54 15.04 14.01 -25.60
CA ASN A 54 16.50 13.92 -25.66
C ASN A 54 16.95 12.78 -26.61
N SER A 55 18.21 12.81 -27.03
CA SER A 55 18.79 11.85 -27.99
C SER A 55 19.38 10.58 -27.37
N ILE A 56 19.36 10.47 -26.04
CA ILE A 56 20.04 9.40 -25.29
C ILE A 56 19.04 8.32 -24.86
N THR A 57 17.90 8.71 -24.31
CA THR A 57 16.86 7.80 -23.84
C THR A 57 16.32 6.96 -25.01
N CYS A 58 16.23 5.65 -24.83
CA CYS A 58 15.70 4.72 -25.83
C CYS A 58 16.38 4.87 -27.21
N ASN A 59 17.72 4.89 -27.26
CA ASN A 59 18.49 5.08 -28.50
C ASN A 59 19.27 3.83 -28.97
N THR A 60 19.30 2.76 -28.17
CA THR A 60 20.09 1.55 -28.46
C THR A 60 19.65 0.93 -29.78
N ASN A 61 20.61 0.69 -30.68
CA ASN A 61 20.39 0.12 -32.02
C ASN A 61 19.42 0.91 -32.91
N ARG A 62 19.25 2.22 -32.67
CA ARG A 62 18.36 3.08 -33.48
C ARG A 62 19.14 3.95 -34.47
N PRO A 63 18.63 4.14 -35.70
CA PRO A 63 19.22 5.07 -36.65
C PRO A 63 19.28 6.50 -36.10
N PHE A 64 20.35 7.23 -36.45
CA PHE A 64 20.53 8.62 -36.03
C PHE A 64 19.35 9.53 -36.45
N SER A 65 18.76 9.27 -37.61
CA SER A 65 17.57 10.00 -38.09
C SER A 65 16.35 9.86 -37.18
N GLU A 66 16.22 8.76 -36.43
CA GLU A 66 15.06 8.50 -35.55
C GLU A 66 15.20 9.12 -34.15
N VAL A 67 16.41 9.50 -33.74
CA VAL A 67 16.72 9.94 -32.35
C VAL A 67 17.19 11.39 -32.23
N THR A 68 17.37 12.07 -33.36
CA THR A 68 17.89 13.46 -33.41
C THR A 68 16.83 14.51 -33.14
N PHE A 69 15.58 14.25 -33.52
CA PHE A 69 14.49 15.19 -33.29
C PHE A 69 13.98 15.09 -31.84
N THR A 70 14.40 16.04 -31.01
CA THR A 70 14.13 16.07 -29.56
C THR A 70 13.09 17.11 -29.15
N ASN A 71 12.56 17.87 -30.10
CA ASN A 71 11.43 18.78 -29.88
C ASN A 71 10.11 18.07 -30.17
N CYS A 72 9.96 16.85 -29.63
CA CYS A 72 8.77 16.04 -29.80
C CYS A 72 8.19 15.69 -28.45
N ALA A 73 7.07 16.31 -28.08
CA ALA A 73 6.41 16.02 -26.80
C ALA A 73 4.91 16.27 -26.90
N LEU A 74 4.14 15.28 -26.49
CA LEU A 74 2.70 15.34 -26.32
C LEU A 74 2.34 14.92 -24.91
N ARG A 75 1.60 15.77 -24.18
CA ARG A 75 1.02 15.39 -22.89
C ARG A 75 -0.22 14.54 -23.13
N ILE A 76 -0.29 13.40 -22.45
CA ILE A 76 -1.40 12.44 -22.59
C ILE A 76 -1.96 12.05 -21.22
N THR A 77 -3.21 11.60 -21.18
CA THR A 77 -3.88 11.13 -19.95
C THR A 77 -4.12 9.62 -19.95
N THR A 78 -3.96 8.94 -21.09
CA THR A 78 -4.35 7.54 -21.27
C THR A 78 -3.73 6.58 -20.25
N ILE A 79 -2.52 6.87 -19.76
CA ILE A 79 -1.88 6.11 -18.69
C ILE A 79 -2.54 6.39 -17.34
N ALA A 80 -2.81 7.65 -17.01
CA ALA A 80 -3.53 8.03 -15.80
C ALA A 80 -4.93 7.40 -15.77
N ASP A 81 -5.66 7.45 -16.87
CA ASP A 81 -7.01 6.91 -17.01
C ASP A 81 -7.06 5.39 -16.74
N ARG A 82 -5.97 4.68 -17.09
CA ARG A 82 -5.87 3.22 -16.94
C ARG A 82 -5.19 2.76 -15.65
N CYS A 83 -4.27 3.55 -15.11
CA CYS A 83 -3.44 3.15 -13.98
C CYS A 83 -3.83 3.79 -12.65
N ASN A 84 -4.48 4.96 -12.64
CA ASN A 84 -4.82 5.62 -11.39
C ASN A 84 -5.67 4.71 -10.51
N GLY A 85 -5.41 4.70 -9.21
CA GLY A 85 -6.15 3.88 -8.26
C GLY A 85 -5.82 2.38 -8.30
N LEU A 86 -4.91 1.91 -9.17
CA LEU A 86 -4.40 0.54 -9.12
C LEU A 86 -3.17 0.48 -8.19
N LYS A 87 -2.89 -0.71 -7.63
CA LYS A 87 -1.61 -0.97 -6.96
C LYS A 87 -0.50 -1.24 -7.97
N GLU A 88 -0.84 -1.97 -9.02
CA GLU A 88 0.05 -2.33 -10.12
C GLU A 88 -0.70 -2.10 -11.44
N CYS A 89 0.00 -1.56 -12.42
CA CYS A 89 -0.54 -1.28 -13.74
C CYS A 89 0.46 -1.71 -14.81
N GLU A 90 0.04 -2.60 -15.70
CA GLU A 90 0.80 -3.00 -16.87
C GLU A 90 0.08 -2.60 -18.15
N LEU A 91 0.74 -1.82 -19.00
CA LEU A 91 0.18 -1.34 -20.26
C LEU A 91 1.14 -1.61 -21.41
N LYS A 92 0.64 -2.26 -22.48
CA LYS A 92 1.35 -2.30 -23.76
C LYS A 92 1.22 -0.96 -24.45
N THR A 93 2.35 -0.28 -24.63
CA THR A 93 2.37 1.13 -25.05
C THR A 93 1.95 1.38 -26.50
N ASP A 94 2.05 0.36 -27.36
CA ASP A 94 1.59 0.34 -28.75
C ASP A 94 0.07 0.19 -28.89
N LEU A 95 -0.61 -0.35 -27.87
CA LEU A 95 -2.07 -0.55 -27.85
C LEU A 95 -2.85 0.63 -27.26
N LEU A 96 -2.17 1.71 -26.87
CA LEU A 96 -2.79 2.86 -26.23
C LEU A 96 -3.48 3.83 -27.20
N GLY A 97 -3.22 3.70 -28.51
CA GLY A 97 -3.89 4.50 -29.55
C GLY A 97 -3.59 6.01 -29.47
N ASN A 98 -2.47 6.41 -28.87
CA ASN A 98 -2.08 7.82 -28.78
C ASN A 98 -1.74 8.38 -30.17
N PRO A 99 -2.14 9.62 -30.50
CA PRO A 99 -1.79 10.24 -31.78
C PRO A 99 -0.27 10.44 -31.86
N ASP A 100 0.32 10.22 -33.04
CA ASP A 100 1.76 10.36 -33.23
C ASP A 100 2.17 11.85 -33.21
N PRO A 101 2.96 12.29 -32.21
CA PRO A 101 3.41 13.68 -32.13
C PRO A 101 4.50 14.05 -33.13
N CYS A 102 5.23 13.08 -33.67
CA CYS A 102 6.36 13.32 -34.57
C CYS A 102 6.65 12.08 -35.42
N PHE A 103 6.13 12.10 -36.65
CA PHE A 103 6.30 11.01 -37.61
C PHE A 103 7.79 10.75 -37.90
N GLY A 104 8.18 9.48 -37.99
CA GLY A 104 9.55 9.06 -38.28
C GLY A 104 10.56 9.23 -37.13
N THR A 105 10.13 9.75 -35.97
CA THR A 105 10.95 9.83 -34.75
C THR A 105 10.58 8.70 -33.80
N TYR A 106 11.58 8.02 -33.23
CA TYR A 106 11.35 6.96 -32.25
C TYR A 106 11.02 7.56 -30.88
N LYS A 107 9.90 7.16 -30.28
CA LYS A 107 9.32 7.81 -29.10
C LYS A 107 9.49 6.96 -27.84
N TYR A 108 9.28 7.59 -26.69
CA TYR A 108 9.17 6.96 -25.39
C TYR A 108 8.13 7.70 -24.55
N TYR A 109 7.68 7.03 -23.50
CA TYR A 109 6.81 7.55 -22.47
C TYR A 109 7.66 7.93 -21.27
N ASN A 110 7.46 9.14 -20.75
CA ASN A 110 8.04 9.60 -19.49
C ASN A 110 6.87 9.90 -18.55
N THR A 111 6.68 9.04 -17.55
CA THR A 111 5.55 9.08 -16.63
C THR A 111 6.02 9.32 -15.21
N THR A 112 5.49 10.36 -14.59
CA THR A 112 5.68 10.66 -13.18
C THR A 112 4.42 10.32 -12.41
N TYR A 113 4.55 9.63 -11.29
CA TYR A 113 3.43 9.26 -10.43
C TYR A 113 3.81 9.26 -8.96
N ASP A 114 2.79 9.36 -8.10
CA ASP A 114 2.91 9.18 -6.67
C ASP A 114 2.15 7.92 -6.24
N CYS A 115 2.51 7.41 -5.07
CA CYS A 115 1.73 6.42 -4.35
C CYS A 115 0.96 7.10 -3.21
N ILE A 116 -0.38 7.06 -3.29
CA ILE A 116 -1.26 7.67 -2.31
C ILE A 116 -2.00 6.62 -1.49
N ASN A 117 -2.18 6.87 -0.20
CA ASN A 117 -3.06 6.05 0.61
C ASN A 117 -4.50 6.20 0.13
N GLY A 118 -5.20 5.07 0.03
CA GLY A 118 -6.58 5.02 -0.41
C GLY A 118 -7.15 3.61 -0.39
N HIS A 119 -8.45 3.54 -0.58
CA HIS A 119 -9.22 2.31 -0.61
C HIS A 119 -9.42 1.88 -2.05
N ARG A 120 -9.41 0.57 -2.29
CA ARG A 120 -9.72 -0.04 -3.59
C ARG A 120 -10.72 -1.18 -3.39
N VAL A 121 -11.79 -1.15 -4.16
CA VAL A 121 -12.85 -2.15 -4.15
C VAL A 121 -12.99 -2.75 -5.55
N VAL A 122 -13.25 -4.05 -5.60
CA VAL A 122 -13.54 -4.80 -6.82
C VAL A 122 -14.92 -5.41 -6.70
N ILE A 123 -15.76 -5.23 -7.72
CA ILE A 123 -17.15 -5.66 -7.73
C ILE A 123 -17.38 -6.41 -9.03
N CYS A 124 -17.63 -7.73 -8.94
CA CYS A 124 -17.92 -8.53 -10.13
C CYS A 124 -19.26 -8.13 -10.76
N GLU A 125 -19.44 -8.35 -12.08
CA GLU A 125 -20.69 -8.04 -12.79
C GLU A 125 -21.94 -8.54 -12.03
N GLN A 126 -22.94 -7.67 -11.91
CA GLN A 126 -24.17 -7.81 -11.10
C GLN A 126 -23.98 -7.77 -9.57
N GLY A 127 -22.76 -7.57 -9.10
CA GLY A 127 -22.45 -7.35 -7.69
C GLY A 127 -22.64 -5.91 -7.24
N TYR A 128 -22.61 -5.71 -5.92
CA TYR A 128 -22.70 -4.41 -5.26
C TYR A 128 -21.60 -4.28 -4.21
N SER A 129 -21.16 -3.06 -3.93
CA SER A 129 -20.34 -2.78 -2.75
C SER A 129 -20.60 -1.37 -2.22
N THR A 130 -20.39 -1.20 -0.91
CA THR A 130 -20.53 0.07 -0.22
C THR A 130 -19.14 0.66 0.04
N LEU A 131 -18.90 1.85 -0.52
CA LEU A 131 -17.79 2.71 -0.17
C LEU A 131 -18.16 3.43 1.13
N ASP A 132 -17.24 3.44 2.09
CA ASP A 132 -17.45 4.03 3.40
C ASP A 132 -16.21 4.81 3.85
N CYS A 133 -16.45 6.01 4.36
CA CYS A 133 -15.47 6.93 4.94
C CYS A 133 -15.83 7.36 6.37
N GLY A 134 -16.84 6.74 7.00
CA GLY A 134 -17.28 7.07 8.35
C GLY A 134 -17.75 8.51 8.47
N SER A 135 -16.99 9.34 9.19
CA SER A 135 -17.27 10.78 9.31
C SER A 135 -16.85 11.61 8.09
N ASP A 136 -15.98 11.06 7.26
CA ASP A 136 -15.25 11.79 6.22
C ASP A 136 -15.96 11.67 4.86
N SER A 137 -15.57 12.52 3.91
CA SER A 137 -16.17 12.57 2.59
C SER A 137 -15.39 11.74 1.58
N ILE A 138 -16.11 10.90 0.82
CA ILE A 138 -15.57 10.11 -0.28
C ILE A 138 -15.10 11.04 -1.40
N GLU A 139 -13.84 10.90 -1.80
CA GLU A 139 -13.30 11.45 -3.04
C GLU A 139 -12.84 10.30 -3.93
N ILE A 140 -13.47 10.17 -5.11
CA ILE A 140 -13.15 9.10 -6.06
C ILE A 140 -11.86 9.45 -6.80
N ILE A 141 -10.88 8.55 -6.74
CA ILE A 141 -9.60 8.65 -7.45
C ILE A 141 -9.70 8.05 -8.85
N ASN A 142 -10.29 6.87 -8.97
CA ASN A 142 -10.55 6.23 -10.25
C ASN A 142 -11.74 5.28 -10.16
N ALA A 143 -12.40 5.03 -11.28
CA ALA A 143 -13.33 3.93 -11.41
C ALA A 143 -13.34 3.37 -12.84
N ASN A 144 -13.45 2.05 -12.96
CA ASN A 144 -13.35 1.37 -14.24
C ASN A 144 -14.28 0.16 -14.31
N TYR A 145 -15.21 0.18 -15.25
CA TYR A 145 -16.10 -0.94 -15.53
C TYR A 145 -15.68 -1.61 -16.83
N GLY A 146 -15.44 -2.92 -16.77
CA GLY A 146 -14.94 -3.67 -17.92
C GLY A 146 -14.11 -4.85 -17.47
N ARG A 147 -12.98 -5.09 -18.13
CA ARG A 147 -12.02 -6.12 -17.75
C ARG A 147 -10.62 -5.68 -18.14
N GLY A 148 -9.78 -5.44 -17.15
CA GLY A 148 -8.36 -5.10 -17.32
C GLY A 148 -7.40 -6.29 -17.18
N ASN A 149 -7.87 -7.44 -16.70
CA ASN A 149 -7.08 -8.66 -16.57
C ASN A 149 -7.98 -9.92 -16.56
N SER A 150 -7.39 -11.09 -16.83
CA SER A 150 -8.10 -12.36 -16.96
C SER A 150 -8.39 -13.07 -15.62
N ARG A 151 -7.84 -12.57 -14.50
CA ARG A 151 -7.88 -13.23 -13.18
C ARG A 151 -8.96 -12.68 -12.26
N THR A 152 -9.20 -11.37 -12.31
CA THR A 152 -10.20 -10.72 -11.45
C THR A 152 -11.60 -11.16 -11.87
N CYS A 153 -12.41 -11.58 -10.91
CA CYS A 153 -13.78 -12.07 -11.16
C CYS A 153 -13.84 -13.15 -12.27
N SER A 154 -12.97 -14.17 -12.18
CA SER A 154 -12.90 -15.27 -13.16
C SER A 154 -13.35 -16.62 -12.59
N ASN A 155 -13.60 -16.72 -11.28
CA ASN A 155 -14.04 -17.96 -10.64
C ASN A 155 -15.35 -18.46 -11.27
N GLY A 156 -15.31 -19.66 -11.85
CA GLY A 156 -16.47 -20.27 -12.53
C GLY A 156 -16.80 -19.70 -13.91
N ILE A 157 -15.94 -18.84 -14.49
CA ILE A 157 -16.14 -18.21 -15.79
C ILE A 157 -15.23 -18.86 -16.85
N LEU A 158 -15.76 -19.07 -18.07
CA LEU A 158 -15.00 -19.64 -19.18
C LEU A 158 -13.86 -18.72 -19.62
N SER A 159 -12.73 -19.29 -20.02
CA SER A 159 -11.55 -18.54 -20.47
C SER A 159 -11.83 -17.64 -21.68
N SER A 160 -12.73 -18.05 -22.58
CA SER A 160 -13.17 -17.23 -23.71
C SER A 160 -13.81 -15.90 -23.30
N GLN A 161 -14.41 -15.84 -22.10
CA GLN A 161 -15.08 -14.65 -21.57
C GLN A 161 -14.16 -13.78 -20.69
N THR A 162 -12.91 -14.21 -20.44
CA THR A 162 -11.93 -13.47 -19.61
C THR A 162 -10.67 -13.02 -20.37
N GLN A 163 -10.50 -13.45 -21.62
CA GLN A 163 -9.33 -13.11 -22.46
C GLN A 163 -9.30 -11.66 -22.94
N ASN A 164 -10.44 -11.00 -23.09
CA ASN A 164 -10.48 -9.60 -23.48
C ASN A 164 -10.16 -8.71 -22.27
N THR A 165 -8.87 -8.41 -22.08
CA THR A 165 -8.34 -7.58 -20.99
C THR A 165 -8.15 -6.11 -21.37
N ASN A 166 -8.55 -5.73 -22.59
CA ASN A 166 -8.57 -4.35 -23.04
C ASN A 166 -10.01 -3.82 -23.12
N CYS A 167 -10.86 -4.22 -22.17
CA CYS A 167 -12.25 -3.85 -22.14
C CYS A 167 -12.52 -2.77 -21.10
N TYR A 168 -13.02 -1.62 -21.54
CA TYR A 168 -13.17 -0.44 -20.70
C TYR A 168 -14.40 0.37 -21.10
N ALA A 169 -15.30 0.61 -20.14
CA ALA A 169 -16.45 1.48 -20.34
C ALA A 169 -16.05 2.95 -20.21
N PRO A 170 -16.45 3.80 -21.17
CA PRO A 170 -16.21 5.24 -21.09
C PRO A 170 -16.99 5.83 -19.91
N ASN A 171 -16.52 6.97 -19.39
CA ASN A 171 -17.21 7.74 -18.35
C ASN A 171 -17.47 7.02 -17.01
N THR A 172 -16.89 5.83 -16.77
CA THR A 172 -17.11 5.11 -15.51
C THR A 172 -16.76 5.98 -14.29
N LEU A 173 -15.60 6.65 -14.32
CA LEU A 173 -15.17 7.58 -13.26
C LEU A 173 -16.20 8.68 -13.00
N SER A 174 -16.69 9.36 -14.03
CA SER A 174 -17.63 10.47 -13.85
C SER A 174 -18.98 10.00 -13.33
N ILE A 175 -19.45 8.83 -13.76
CA ILE A 175 -20.68 8.22 -13.25
C ILE A 175 -20.54 7.88 -11.76
N VAL A 176 -19.48 7.17 -11.37
CA VAL A 176 -19.23 6.81 -9.96
C VAL A 176 -18.99 8.06 -9.09
N ALA A 177 -18.24 9.04 -9.60
CA ALA A 177 -18.04 10.31 -8.90
C ALA A 177 -19.36 11.06 -8.69
N ALA A 178 -20.23 11.14 -9.70
CA ALA A 178 -21.55 11.75 -9.56
C ALA A 178 -22.43 11.02 -8.52
N MET A 179 -22.26 9.71 -8.39
CA MET A 179 -22.99 8.90 -7.40
C MET A 179 -22.44 9.07 -5.98
N CYS A 180 -21.12 9.14 -5.80
CA CYS A 180 -20.48 8.94 -4.50
C CYS A 180 -19.68 10.12 -3.93
N LYS A 181 -19.20 11.03 -4.79
CA LYS A 181 -18.34 12.14 -4.33
C LYS A 181 -19.04 12.99 -3.28
N GLY A 182 -18.32 13.33 -2.21
CA GLY A 182 -18.80 14.15 -1.11
C GLY A 182 -19.76 13.46 -0.15
N LYS A 183 -20.13 12.20 -0.42
CA LYS A 183 -20.94 11.39 0.52
C LYS A 183 -20.02 10.71 1.53
N LYS A 184 -20.58 10.36 2.69
CA LYS A 184 -19.90 9.55 3.72
C LYS A 184 -19.90 8.06 3.36
N THR A 185 -21.04 7.61 2.86
CA THR A 185 -21.29 6.23 2.41
C THR A 185 -21.93 6.24 1.04
N CYS A 186 -21.56 5.29 0.17
CA CYS A 186 -22.14 5.17 -1.17
C CYS A 186 -22.14 3.71 -1.63
N THR A 187 -23.29 3.17 -2.03
CA THR A 187 -23.37 1.83 -2.63
C THR A 187 -23.36 1.95 -4.16
N VAL A 188 -22.51 1.16 -4.80
CA VAL A 188 -22.39 1.09 -6.26
C VAL A 188 -22.60 -0.33 -6.76
N GLU A 189 -23.25 -0.45 -7.91
CA GLU A 189 -23.52 -1.71 -8.60
C GLU A 189 -22.64 -1.82 -9.85
N ALA A 190 -22.09 -3.00 -10.12
CA ALA A 190 -21.38 -3.29 -11.36
C ALA A 190 -22.34 -3.80 -12.44
N SER A 191 -22.99 -2.91 -13.20
CA SER A 191 -24.04 -3.31 -14.15
C SER A 191 -24.01 -2.57 -15.50
N ASN A 192 -24.40 -3.29 -16.55
CA ASN A 192 -24.53 -2.77 -17.91
C ASN A 192 -25.65 -1.73 -18.03
N THR A 193 -26.62 -1.72 -17.12
CA THR A 193 -27.66 -0.67 -17.10
C THR A 193 -27.11 0.69 -16.69
N ILE A 194 -26.02 0.71 -15.90
CA ILE A 194 -25.39 1.92 -15.38
C ILE A 194 -24.27 2.39 -16.32
N PHE A 195 -23.42 1.45 -16.77
CA PHE A 195 -22.20 1.78 -17.51
C PHE A 195 -22.25 1.48 -19.01
N ASN A 196 -23.35 0.89 -19.50
CA ASN A 196 -23.44 0.20 -20.79
C ASN A 196 -22.51 -1.00 -20.89
N ASP A 197 -22.70 -1.87 -21.89
CA ASP A 197 -21.78 -3.00 -22.12
C ASP A 197 -20.62 -2.58 -23.05
N PRO A 198 -19.39 -2.39 -22.53
CA PRO A 198 -18.23 -2.03 -23.35
C PRO A 198 -17.72 -3.16 -24.24
N CYS A 199 -18.04 -4.43 -23.94
CA CYS A 199 -17.45 -5.58 -24.61
C CYS A 199 -18.33 -6.83 -24.50
N VAL A 200 -19.37 -6.89 -25.33
CA VAL A 200 -20.33 -7.99 -25.36
C VAL A 200 -19.63 -9.36 -25.42
N GLY A 201 -20.07 -10.29 -24.57
CA GLY A 201 -19.49 -11.64 -24.46
C GLY A 201 -18.30 -11.76 -23.50
N THR A 202 -17.78 -10.64 -22.99
CA THR A 202 -16.77 -10.62 -21.93
C THR A 202 -17.45 -10.33 -20.59
N VAL A 203 -17.17 -11.14 -19.57
CA VAL A 203 -17.67 -10.89 -18.20
C VAL A 203 -16.90 -9.72 -17.62
N LYS A 204 -17.56 -8.78 -16.96
CA LYS A 204 -16.95 -7.52 -16.50
C LYS A 204 -16.82 -7.47 -14.97
N TYR A 205 -16.15 -6.44 -14.50
CA TYR A 205 -16.12 -6.03 -13.10
C TYR A 205 -15.92 -4.53 -13.02
N LEU A 206 -16.41 -3.92 -11.94
CA LEU A 206 -16.16 -2.55 -11.57
C LEU A 206 -15.00 -2.52 -10.57
N THR A 207 -13.96 -1.74 -10.86
CA THR A 207 -13.00 -1.31 -9.84
C THR A 207 -13.31 0.11 -9.43
N VAL A 208 -13.29 0.40 -8.13
CA VAL A 208 -13.41 1.76 -7.61
C VAL A 208 -12.30 2.00 -6.61
N SER A 209 -11.61 3.12 -6.79
CA SER A 209 -10.56 3.56 -5.90
C SER A 209 -10.91 4.94 -5.37
N TYR A 210 -10.87 5.10 -4.05
CA TYR A 210 -11.31 6.32 -3.38
C TYR A 210 -10.47 6.62 -2.15
N ILE A 211 -10.47 7.88 -1.73
CA ILE A 211 -9.87 8.33 -0.48
C ILE A 211 -10.93 9.02 0.38
N CYS A 212 -10.68 9.05 1.68
CA CYS A 212 -11.52 9.74 2.63
C CYS A 212 -10.90 11.09 2.96
N THR A 213 -11.67 12.16 2.76
CA THR A 213 -11.18 13.53 2.85
C THR A 213 -12.04 14.37 3.79
N ARG A 214 -11.39 15.31 4.46
CA ARG A 214 -12.01 16.34 5.28
C ARG A 214 -11.72 17.68 4.64
N GLU A 215 -12.76 18.46 4.41
CA GLU A 215 -12.64 19.85 3.97
C GLU A 215 -12.99 20.77 5.14
N ILE A 216 -12.08 21.69 5.46
CA ILE A 216 -12.32 22.73 6.45
C ILE A 216 -12.19 24.10 5.80
N VAL A 217 -13.06 25.02 6.23
CA VAL A 217 -13.09 26.41 5.78
C VAL A 217 -12.97 27.30 7.01
N THR A 218 -12.01 28.22 6.99
CA THR A 218 -11.73 29.14 8.09
C THR A 218 -11.60 30.56 7.56
N CYS A 219 -12.42 31.49 8.04
CA CYS A 219 -12.40 32.88 7.57
C CYS A 219 -11.11 33.60 7.97
N GLU A 220 -10.70 34.61 7.20
CA GLU A 220 -9.53 35.44 7.50
C GLU A 220 -9.61 36.01 8.93
N SER A 221 -8.49 35.96 9.65
CA SER A 221 -8.31 36.27 11.07
C SER A 221 -8.81 35.21 12.08
N SER A 222 -9.27 34.05 11.62
CA SER A 222 -9.56 32.88 12.49
C SER A 222 -8.46 31.81 12.39
N THR A 223 -8.53 30.78 13.23
CA THR A 223 -7.57 29.66 13.24
C THR A 223 -8.28 28.36 12.85
N ALA A 224 -7.71 27.65 11.88
CA ALA A 224 -8.18 26.34 11.45
C ALA A 224 -7.58 25.27 12.37
N THR A 225 -8.38 24.28 12.79
CA THR A 225 -7.91 23.15 13.59
C THR A 225 -8.12 21.87 12.81
N LEU A 226 -7.03 21.16 12.54
CA LEU A 226 -7.02 19.83 11.91
C LEU A 226 -6.81 18.80 13.01
N ASN A 227 -7.57 17.72 12.97
CA ASN A 227 -7.41 16.60 13.90
C ASN A 227 -7.64 15.27 13.16
N CYS A 228 -6.85 14.27 13.54
CA CYS A 228 -6.87 12.90 13.06
C CYS A 228 -6.84 11.83 14.17
N GLY A 229 -6.89 12.21 15.45
CA GLY A 229 -6.80 11.28 16.58
C GLY A 229 -5.50 10.49 16.54
N ALA A 230 -5.58 9.16 16.53
CA ALA A 230 -4.43 8.27 16.39
C ALA A 230 -3.74 8.31 15.00
N HIS A 231 -4.43 8.83 13.98
CA HIS A 231 -3.91 8.93 12.63
C HIS A 231 -3.10 10.22 12.42
N ARG A 232 -2.50 10.36 11.25
CA ARG A 232 -1.67 11.50 10.90
C ARG A 232 -2.25 12.28 9.73
N ILE A 233 -2.08 13.58 9.78
CA ILE A 233 -2.59 14.51 8.79
C ILE A 233 -1.76 14.38 7.51
N LYS A 234 -2.46 14.14 6.40
CA LYS A 234 -1.95 14.24 5.03
C LYS A 234 -2.69 15.37 4.32
N ILE A 235 -2.00 16.47 4.01
CA ILE A 235 -2.60 17.60 3.29
C ILE A 235 -2.73 17.25 1.80
N ILE A 236 -3.92 17.44 1.24
CA ILE A 236 -4.24 17.10 -0.15
C ILE A 236 -4.26 18.36 -1.01
N SER A 237 -4.92 19.41 -0.53
CA SER A 237 -4.96 20.71 -1.19
C SER A 237 -5.23 21.80 -0.16
N ALA A 238 -4.81 23.02 -0.50
CA ALA A 238 -5.11 24.18 0.32
C ALA A 238 -5.17 25.45 -0.52
N ASN A 239 -5.99 26.40 -0.09
CA ASN A 239 -6.01 27.75 -0.62
C ASN A 239 -6.29 28.75 0.48
N TYR A 240 -5.45 29.77 0.62
CA TYR A 240 -5.80 31.00 1.33
C TYR A 240 -6.13 32.06 0.30
N GLY A 241 -7.39 32.50 0.25
CA GLY A 241 -7.87 33.38 -0.81
C GLY A 241 -9.38 33.46 -0.86
N ARG A 242 -9.96 33.52 -2.06
CA ARG A 242 -11.40 33.50 -2.28
C ARG A 242 -11.71 32.91 -3.66
N THR A 243 -12.60 31.92 -3.67
CA THR A 243 -13.06 31.18 -4.85
C THR A 243 -14.57 31.37 -5.12
N ASP A 244 -15.32 31.89 -4.15
CA ASP A 244 -16.75 32.16 -4.27
C ASP A 244 -17.20 33.39 -3.46
N SER A 245 -18.42 33.86 -3.70
CA SER A 245 -18.97 35.07 -3.07
C SER A 245 -19.75 34.82 -1.78
N THR A 246 -19.99 33.56 -1.42
CA THR A 246 -20.88 33.14 -0.32
C THR A 246 -20.12 32.74 0.94
N THR A 247 -18.97 32.07 0.77
CA THR A 247 -18.12 31.62 1.87
C THR A 247 -17.55 32.82 2.62
N CYS A 248 -17.69 32.81 3.95
CA CYS A 248 -17.23 33.89 4.83
C CYS A 248 -17.72 35.29 4.39
N SER A 249 -18.99 35.41 3.95
CA SER A 249 -19.55 36.64 3.40
C SER A 249 -20.42 37.44 4.38
N SER A 250 -20.80 36.86 5.53
CA SER A 250 -21.69 37.51 6.49
C SER A 250 -21.11 38.85 6.99
N GLY A 251 -21.89 39.92 6.86
CA GLY A 251 -21.49 41.28 7.25
C GLY A 251 -20.42 41.93 6.36
N ARG A 252 -20.08 41.34 5.20
CA ARG A 252 -19.06 41.86 4.28
C ARG A 252 -19.66 42.62 3.10
N PRO A 253 -19.09 43.78 2.71
CA PRO A 253 -19.53 44.50 1.53
C PRO A 253 -19.20 43.72 0.24
N ALA A 254 -20.01 43.89 -0.80
CA ALA A 254 -19.82 43.21 -2.09
C ALA A 254 -18.44 43.46 -2.72
N SER A 255 -17.81 44.61 -2.45
CA SER A 255 -16.46 44.92 -2.90
C SER A 255 -15.39 43.97 -2.35
N GLN A 256 -15.61 43.38 -1.17
CA GLN A 256 -14.69 42.43 -0.53
C GLN A 256 -14.96 40.96 -0.93
N THR A 257 -16.11 40.66 -1.57
CA THR A 257 -16.53 39.29 -1.91
C THR A 257 -16.67 39.05 -3.41
N SER A 258 -16.50 40.08 -4.24
CA SER A 258 -16.64 40.01 -5.69
C SER A 258 -15.49 39.26 -6.38
N ASN A 259 -14.26 39.37 -5.86
CA ASN A 259 -13.10 38.70 -6.43
C ASN A 259 -13.06 37.22 -6.05
N LYS A 260 -13.43 36.36 -7.00
CA LYS A 260 -13.46 34.89 -6.88
C LYS A 260 -12.21 34.21 -7.45
N ASN A 261 -11.27 34.97 -7.97
CA ASN A 261 -10.04 34.44 -8.58
C ASN A 261 -8.83 34.78 -7.71
N CYS A 262 -8.97 34.55 -6.40
CA CYS A 262 -7.93 34.85 -5.44
C CYS A 262 -7.34 33.55 -4.87
N TYR A 263 -6.08 33.29 -5.22
CA TYR A 263 -5.37 32.07 -4.87
C TYR A 263 -3.98 32.38 -4.33
N THR A 264 -3.56 31.63 -3.32
CA THR A 264 -2.17 31.66 -2.84
C THR A 264 -1.42 30.44 -3.40
N PRO A 265 -0.47 30.60 -4.34
CA PRO A 265 0.19 29.48 -5.02
C PRO A 265 0.91 28.50 -4.09
N ASP A 266 1.45 28.99 -2.97
CA ASP A 266 2.27 28.21 -2.04
C ASP A 266 1.51 27.77 -0.78
N ALA A 267 0.18 27.88 -0.76
CA ALA A 267 -0.63 27.54 0.41
C ALA A 267 -0.45 26.06 0.83
N LEU A 268 -0.42 25.14 -0.15
CA LEU A 268 -0.23 23.71 0.11
C LEU A 268 1.08 23.43 0.86
N ASN A 269 2.22 23.92 0.34
CA ASN A 269 3.52 23.63 0.93
C ASN A 269 3.65 24.25 2.33
N LYS A 270 3.13 25.47 2.53
CA LYS A 270 3.14 26.14 3.84
C LYS A 270 2.36 25.35 4.90
N ILE A 271 1.24 24.75 4.52
CA ILE A 271 0.42 23.96 5.45
C ILE A 271 0.99 22.56 5.63
N ALA A 272 1.45 21.91 4.56
CA ALA A 272 2.13 20.62 4.67
C ALA A 272 3.36 20.73 5.59
N ALA A 273 4.23 21.72 5.39
CA ALA A 273 5.37 21.97 6.26
C ALA A 273 4.99 22.22 7.73
N ARG A 274 3.77 22.69 7.99
CA ARG A 274 3.25 22.99 9.33
C ARG A 274 2.52 21.82 9.98
N CYS A 275 1.79 21.01 9.22
CA CYS A 275 0.79 20.08 9.74
C CYS A 275 0.97 18.63 9.31
N GLU A 276 1.74 18.35 8.26
CA GLU A 276 1.92 16.99 7.79
C GLU A 276 2.47 16.10 8.91
N GLU A 277 2.05 14.83 8.92
CA GLU A 277 2.52 13.83 9.89
C GLU A 277 2.20 14.13 11.35
N GLN A 278 1.39 15.15 11.66
CA GLN A 278 0.89 15.41 13.01
C GLN A 278 -0.49 14.79 13.21
N SER A 279 -0.84 14.46 14.46
CA SER A 279 -2.20 14.01 14.80
C SER A 279 -3.18 15.18 14.93
N SER A 280 -2.70 16.36 15.29
CA SER A 280 -3.46 17.59 15.41
C SER A 280 -2.59 18.79 15.01
N CYS A 281 -3.19 19.78 14.34
CA CYS A 281 -2.48 20.97 13.88
C CYS A 281 -3.38 22.22 13.85
N GLU A 282 -2.83 23.38 14.21
CA GLU A 282 -3.51 24.67 14.11
C GLU A 282 -2.87 25.58 13.05
N VAL A 283 -3.72 26.19 12.22
CA VAL A 283 -3.29 27.07 11.11
C VAL A 283 -4.03 28.41 11.17
N PRO A 284 -3.35 29.50 11.55
CA PRO A 284 -3.93 30.84 11.49
C PRO A 284 -4.18 31.28 10.04
N ALA A 285 -5.43 31.58 9.69
CA ALA A 285 -5.82 32.08 8.37
C ALA A 285 -5.51 33.58 8.26
N THR A 286 -4.24 33.93 8.11
CA THR A 286 -3.76 35.32 8.13
C THR A 286 -2.76 35.64 7.03
N ASN A 287 -2.66 36.92 6.68
CA ASN A 287 -1.68 37.44 5.72
C ASN A 287 -0.23 37.30 6.24
N VAL A 288 -0.03 37.10 7.55
CA VAL A 288 1.30 36.83 8.13
C VAL A 288 1.81 35.46 7.70
N VAL A 289 0.93 34.46 7.65
CA VAL A 289 1.30 33.09 7.26
C VAL A 289 1.37 32.97 5.73
N PHE A 290 0.37 33.49 5.03
CA PHE A 290 0.17 33.21 3.61
C PHE A 290 0.61 34.33 2.67
N SER A 291 0.95 35.52 3.18
CA SER A 291 0.97 36.78 2.42
C SER A 291 -0.45 37.18 1.97
N ASP A 292 -0.63 38.42 1.49
CA ASP A 292 -1.92 38.84 0.93
C ASP A 292 -1.95 38.61 -0.60
N PRO A 293 -2.69 37.59 -1.10
CA PRO A 293 -2.77 37.30 -2.53
C PRO A 293 -3.67 38.27 -3.31
N CYS A 294 -4.56 39.00 -2.64
CA CYS A 294 -5.55 39.86 -3.30
C CYS A 294 -6.03 40.98 -2.37
N PHE A 295 -5.25 42.07 -2.34
CA PHE A 295 -5.53 43.22 -1.49
C PHE A 295 -6.98 43.74 -1.65
N GLY A 296 -7.62 44.06 -0.52
CA GLY A 296 -9.01 44.54 -0.49
C GLY A 296 -10.08 43.47 -0.65
N THR A 297 -9.71 42.21 -0.88
CA THR A 297 -10.63 41.05 -0.87
C THR A 297 -10.56 40.37 0.49
N TYR A 298 -11.72 40.09 1.10
CA TYR A 298 -11.78 39.33 2.35
C TYR A 298 -11.60 37.85 2.05
N LYS A 299 -10.63 37.20 2.67
CA LYS A 299 -10.20 35.84 2.31
C LYS A 299 -10.75 34.78 3.28
N TYR A 300 -10.57 33.52 2.90
CA TYR A 300 -10.72 32.35 3.75
C TYR A 300 -9.67 31.31 3.37
N LEU A 301 -9.35 30.49 4.35
CA LEU A 301 -8.49 29.33 4.23
C LEU A 301 -9.35 28.09 4.02
N THR A 302 -9.21 27.45 2.87
CA THR A 302 -9.75 26.11 2.61
C THR A 302 -8.61 25.11 2.71
N ILE A 303 -8.78 24.05 3.50
CA ILE A 303 -7.82 22.94 3.59
C ILE A 303 -8.58 21.64 3.37
N VAL A 304 -8.11 20.85 2.41
CA VAL A 304 -8.54 19.47 2.21
C VAL A 304 -7.43 18.56 2.70
N TYR A 305 -7.73 17.69 3.65
CA TYR A 305 -6.77 16.74 4.22
C TYR A 305 -7.39 15.37 4.42
N SER A 306 -6.55 14.36 4.62
CA SER A 306 -6.96 13.01 4.98
C SER A 306 -6.21 12.56 6.23
N CYS A 307 -6.82 11.62 6.96
CA CYS A 307 -6.20 11.00 8.11
C CYS A 307 -5.66 9.64 7.69
N VAL A 308 -4.33 9.53 7.64
CA VAL A 308 -3.65 8.32 7.22
C VAL A 308 -2.98 7.67 8.43
N MET A 309 -3.08 6.34 8.52
CA MET A 309 -2.23 5.58 9.43
C MET A 309 -0.78 5.77 8.97
N LEU A 310 0.08 6.35 9.82
CA LEU A 310 1.52 6.13 9.65
C LEU A 310 1.83 4.81 10.32
N VAL A 311 2.33 3.85 9.53
CA VAL A 311 2.97 2.66 10.07
C VAL A 311 4.18 3.15 10.88
N ARG A 312 4.09 3.10 12.21
CA ARG A 312 5.26 3.29 13.07
C ARG A 312 5.98 1.96 13.14
N GLU A 313 7.18 1.90 12.55
CA GLU A 313 8.12 0.81 12.83
C GLU A 313 8.47 0.86 14.34
N HIS A 314 8.09 -0.16 15.10
CA HIS A 314 8.49 -0.30 16.51
C HIS A 314 9.48 -1.47 16.65
N GLU A 315 10.62 -1.16 17.28
CA GLU A 315 11.81 -1.98 17.44
C GLU A 315 11.53 -3.34 18.11
N ALA A 316 11.87 -4.44 17.43
CA ALA A 316 11.96 -5.76 18.06
C ALA A 316 13.30 -5.89 18.82
N SER A 317 13.22 -6.17 20.11
CA SER A 317 14.36 -6.34 21.01
C SER A 317 15.22 -7.55 20.60
N SER A 318 16.41 -7.28 20.07
CA SER A 318 17.37 -8.29 19.63
C SER A 318 17.92 -9.13 20.79
N ARG A 319 17.55 -10.42 20.86
CA ARG A 319 18.43 -11.47 21.39
C ARG A 319 19.20 -12.09 20.23
N VAL A 320 20.48 -11.73 20.13
CA VAL A 320 21.40 -12.28 19.13
C VAL A 320 21.67 -13.76 19.43
N PHE A 321 21.20 -14.66 18.56
CA PHE A 321 21.64 -16.06 18.50
C PHE A 321 22.65 -16.19 17.36
N TYR A 322 23.88 -16.60 17.69
CA TYR A 322 24.91 -16.93 16.69
C TYR A 322 24.56 -18.27 16.00
N PRO A 323 24.58 -18.35 14.65
CA PRO A 323 24.33 -19.60 13.95
C PRO A 323 25.62 -20.43 13.94
N GLY A 324 25.58 -21.59 14.56
CA GLY A 324 26.72 -22.50 14.59
C GLY A 324 26.43 -23.80 15.31
N PHE A 325 25.36 -24.52 14.94
CA PHE A 325 25.19 -25.92 15.34
C PHE A 325 24.64 -26.76 14.18
N VAL A 326 25.54 -27.58 13.65
CA VAL A 326 25.28 -28.75 12.80
C VAL A 326 24.56 -29.80 13.67
N TYR A 327 23.41 -30.29 13.23
CA TYR A 327 22.79 -31.48 13.84
C TYR A 327 23.57 -32.71 13.37
N ILE A 328 24.21 -33.42 14.31
CA ILE A 328 24.69 -34.79 14.09
C ILE A 328 23.74 -35.72 14.86
N GLU A 329 23.18 -36.69 14.14
CA GLU A 329 22.37 -37.77 14.70
C GLU A 329 23.13 -38.60 15.75
N ARG A 330 22.38 -39.16 16.69
CA ARG A 330 22.85 -39.98 17.80
C ARG A 330 23.76 -41.15 17.38
N SER A 331 24.97 -41.22 17.94
CA SER A 331 25.61 -42.48 18.35
C SER A 331 26.89 -42.28 19.18
N VAL A 332 26.85 -42.71 20.47
CA VAL A 332 27.90 -43.34 21.33
C VAL A 332 29.24 -42.59 21.59
N PRO A 333 29.78 -42.57 22.84
CA PRO A 333 30.83 -41.64 23.25
C PRO A 333 32.25 -42.20 23.07
N VAL A 334 33.22 -41.32 22.76
CA VAL A 334 34.64 -41.57 23.01
C VAL A 334 35.29 -40.29 23.58
N VAL A 335 35.95 -40.51 24.71
CA VAL A 335 36.70 -39.59 25.58
C VAL A 335 37.96 -39.09 24.88
N GLN A 336 38.38 -37.82 25.08
CA GLN A 336 39.74 -37.49 25.58
C GLN A 336 39.94 -36.00 25.88
N HIS A 337 40.45 -35.76 27.09
CA HIS A 337 41.01 -34.52 27.66
C HIS A 337 42.08 -33.87 26.77
N PHE A 338 42.31 -32.55 26.89
CA PHE A 338 43.63 -31.98 27.20
C PHE A 338 43.55 -30.51 27.68
N ASN A 339 44.65 -30.08 28.30
CA ASN A 339 44.76 -29.18 29.44
C ASN A 339 45.14 -27.72 29.07
N THR A 340 44.94 -26.81 30.01
CA THR A 340 45.29 -25.38 29.98
C THR A 340 46.80 -25.11 30.02
N SER A 341 47.28 -24.06 29.31
CA SER A 341 48.20 -23.01 29.81
C SER A 341 48.99 -22.33 28.66
N ASN A 342 48.88 -21.01 28.50
CA ASN A 342 50.03 -20.08 28.58
C ASN A 342 49.65 -18.62 28.29
N SER A 343 50.18 -17.75 29.16
CA SER A 343 50.16 -16.29 29.13
C SER A 343 51.25 -15.73 28.20
N ILE A 344 51.02 -14.57 27.58
CA ILE A 344 52.05 -13.79 26.86
C ILE A 344 52.05 -12.34 27.34
N TYR A 345 53.25 -11.88 27.71
CA TYR A 345 53.62 -10.55 28.19
C TYR A 345 53.83 -9.54 27.03
N ILE A 346 53.56 -8.26 27.32
CA ILE A 346 53.66 -7.10 26.43
C ILE A 346 55.09 -6.55 26.41
N HIS A 347 55.56 -6.10 25.22
CA HIS A 347 56.70 -5.17 25.11
C HIS A 347 56.35 -3.95 24.25
N HIS A 348 56.46 -2.77 24.84
CA HIS A 348 56.36 -1.45 24.21
C HIS A 348 57.66 -1.10 23.47
N ARG A 349 57.58 -0.57 22.24
CA ARG A 349 58.34 0.62 21.75
C ARG A 349 57.68 1.22 20.49
N CYS A 350 57.67 2.55 20.46
CA CYS A 350 56.95 3.46 19.57
C CYS A 350 57.39 3.40 18.09
N PHE A 351 56.45 3.60 17.14
CA PHE A 351 56.70 4.34 15.89
C PHE A 351 55.39 4.83 15.24
N ASN A 352 55.42 6.12 14.83
CA ASN A 352 54.59 6.82 13.84
C ASN A 352 53.14 7.27 14.17
N THR A 353 53.02 8.60 14.24
CA THR A 353 51.85 9.47 14.38
C THR A 353 50.86 9.44 13.19
N PHE A 354 50.94 8.45 12.30
CA PHE A 354 49.97 8.24 11.22
C PHE A 354 48.89 7.20 11.54
N SER A 355 49.07 6.35 12.56
CA SER A 355 48.05 5.37 12.97
C SER A 355 47.02 5.89 13.97
N ILE A 356 47.26 7.02 14.64
CA ILE A 356 46.30 7.60 15.59
C ILE A 356 45.16 8.32 14.84
N MET A 357 45.43 8.87 13.66
CA MET A 357 44.40 9.47 12.82
C MET A 357 43.45 8.42 12.22
N MET A 358 43.90 7.18 12.05
CA MET A 358 43.11 6.08 11.49
C MET A 358 42.43 5.19 12.54
N LEU A 359 42.85 5.29 13.81
CA LEU A 359 42.14 4.68 14.95
C LEU A 359 41.06 5.62 15.49
N CYS A 360 41.28 6.94 15.49
CA CYS A 360 40.21 7.90 15.76
C CYS A 360 39.15 7.91 14.66
N LEU A 361 39.52 7.73 13.37
CA LEU A 361 38.55 7.60 12.28
C LEU A 361 37.74 6.29 12.33
N LYS A 362 38.32 5.21 12.86
CA LYS A 362 37.60 3.94 13.07
C LYS A 362 36.73 3.96 14.33
N LEU A 363 37.13 4.66 15.40
CA LEU A 363 36.27 4.85 16.58
C LEU A 363 35.18 5.90 16.36
N THR A 364 35.37 6.90 15.50
CA THR A 364 34.28 7.81 15.09
C THR A 364 33.35 7.19 14.05
N LEU A 365 33.83 6.27 13.18
CA LEU A 365 32.91 5.48 12.34
C LEU A 365 32.14 4.42 13.14
N LEU A 366 32.72 3.84 14.20
CA LEU A 366 32.02 2.86 15.03
C LEU A 366 31.02 3.52 16.00
N THR A 367 31.18 4.80 16.34
CA THR A 367 30.15 5.57 17.05
C THR A 367 29.12 6.22 16.13
N LEU A 368 29.44 6.48 14.85
CA LEU A 368 28.44 6.88 13.84
C LEU A 368 27.50 5.74 13.41
N LEU A 369 27.90 4.47 13.59
CA LEU A 369 27.04 3.32 13.36
C LEU A 369 26.11 2.98 14.54
N ILE A 370 26.18 3.73 15.65
CA ILE A 370 25.25 3.60 16.79
C ILE A 370 24.28 4.81 16.85
N ALA A 371 24.30 5.69 15.84
CA ALA A 371 23.45 6.87 15.75
C ALA A 371 22.63 6.96 14.45
N ALA A 372 22.24 5.80 13.90
CA ALA A 372 21.18 5.69 12.91
C ALA A 372 20.19 4.61 13.40
N PRO A 373 19.15 4.96 14.17
CA PRO A 373 18.03 4.06 14.38
C PRO A 373 17.20 4.15 13.10
N GLY A 374 17.52 3.31 12.13
CA GLY A 374 16.85 3.29 10.85
C GLY A 374 17.30 2.11 10.03
N LEU A 375 16.30 1.34 9.60
CA LEU A 375 16.35 0.17 8.74
C LEU A 375 16.83 -1.13 9.39
N LEU A 376 15.85 -1.86 9.93
CA LEU A 376 15.61 -3.27 9.61
C LEU A 376 14.15 -3.58 9.98
N VAL A 377 13.27 -3.54 8.97
CA VAL A 377 11.87 -3.97 9.06
C VAL A 377 11.84 -5.47 9.37
N SER A 378 11.04 -5.92 10.33
CA SER A 378 10.71 -7.34 10.49
C SER A 378 9.63 -7.74 9.48
N GLY A 379 9.90 -7.48 8.19
CA GLY A 379 9.18 -8.12 7.12
C GLY A 379 9.69 -9.54 7.11
N GLU A 380 8.87 -10.49 7.55
CA GLU A 380 9.24 -11.88 7.43
C GLU A 380 9.03 -12.27 5.97
N ASN A 381 10.13 -12.58 5.31
CA ASN A 381 10.09 -13.22 4.00
C ASN A 381 10.15 -14.73 4.21
N VAL A 382 9.10 -15.42 3.79
CA VAL A 382 9.04 -16.88 3.79
C VAL A 382 9.07 -17.38 2.36
N ILE A 383 10.09 -18.18 2.07
CA ILE A 383 10.23 -18.90 0.82
C ILE A 383 9.83 -20.36 1.02
N THR A 384 9.01 -20.90 0.14
CA THR A 384 8.57 -22.31 0.18
C THR A 384 8.59 -22.90 -1.21
N CYS A 385 9.29 -24.02 -1.39
CA CYS A 385 9.35 -24.67 -2.69
C CYS A 385 7.97 -25.21 -3.11
N ASP A 386 7.71 -25.22 -4.41
CA ASP A 386 6.44 -25.68 -4.95
C ASP A 386 6.21 -27.16 -4.62
N GLY A 387 5.10 -27.48 -3.94
CA GLY A 387 4.80 -28.82 -3.42
C GLY A 387 4.94 -28.97 -1.90
N ASP A 388 5.60 -28.01 -1.23
CA ASP A 388 5.75 -27.99 0.23
C ASP A 388 4.61 -27.23 0.94
N ILE A 389 4.54 -27.30 2.27
CA ILE A 389 3.57 -26.54 3.08
C ILE A 389 4.13 -25.15 3.36
N HIS A 390 3.43 -24.11 2.89
CA HIS A 390 3.78 -22.72 3.17
C HIS A 390 3.27 -22.31 4.56
N ARG A 391 4.16 -21.82 5.41
CA ARG A 391 3.88 -21.55 6.84
C ARG A 391 4.20 -20.09 7.16
N LEU A 392 3.19 -19.34 7.60
CA LEU A 392 3.35 -17.99 8.13
C LEU A 392 2.95 -18.00 9.62
N THR A 393 3.72 -17.34 10.47
CA THR A 393 3.50 -17.33 11.92
C THR A 393 3.88 -15.99 12.53
N CYS A 394 2.99 -15.45 13.36
CA CYS A 394 3.25 -14.30 14.20
C CYS A 394 3.33 -14.75 15.66
N ASP A 395 4.50 -14.59 16.28
CA ASP A 395 4.68 -14.85 17.73
C ASP A 395 3.80 -13.93 18.59
N ARG A 396 3.54 -12.71 18.09
CA ARG A 396 2.58 -11.74 18.60
C ARG A 396 1.90 -11.02 17.44
N GLY A 397 0.60 -10.78 17.55
CA GLY A 397 -0.18 -10.10 16.53
C GLY A 397 -0.71 -11.01 15.43
N LEU A 398 -1.12 -10.40 14.31
CA LEU A 398 -1.80 -11.04 13.20
C LEU A 398 -1.02 -10.86 11.90
N ILE A 399 -1.00 -11.91 11.11
CA ILE A 399 -0.39 -11.96 9.78
C ILE A 399 -1.11 -10.96 8.87
N TRP A 400 -0.30 -10.18 8.18
CA TRP A 400 -0.70 -9.34 7.07
C TRP A 400 0.30 -9.53 5.94
N VAL A 401 -0.10 -10.31 4.96
CA VAL A 401 0.67 -10.55 3.75
C VAL A 401 0.73 -9.27 2.93
N GLU A 402 1.95 -8.75 2.78
CA GLU A 402 2.26 -7.54 2.02
C GLU A 402 2.38 -7.88 0.54
N ASN A 403 3.11 -8.96 0.23
CA ASN A 403 3.29 -9.48 -1.10
C ASN A 403 3.47 -11.01 -1.07
N SER A 404 3.06 -11.69 -2.14
CA SER A 404 3.36 -13.10 -2.35
C SER A 404 3.55 -13.35 -3.83
N LEU A 405 4.68 -13.93 -4.19
CA LEU A 405 5.06 -14.29 -5.56
C LEU A 405 5.13 -15.80 -5.68
N TYR A 406 4.62 -16.33 -6.79
CA TYR A 406 4.82 -17.73 -7.19
C TYR A 406 5.62 -17.76 -8.49
N GLY A 407 6.74 -18.48 -8.48
CA GLY A 407 7.66 -18.52 -9.61
C GLY A 407 9.09 -18.84 -9.19
N ARG A 408 10.05 -18.23 -9.86
CA ARG A 408 11.48 -18.28 -9.59
C ARG A 408 12.11 -16.93 -9.97
N THR A 409 12.68 -16.25 -8.98
CA THR A 409 13.43 -14.99 -9.13
C THR A 409 14.94 -15.17 -8.92
N ASP A 410 15.35 -16.37 -8.47
CA ASP A 410 16.72 -16.73 -8.08
C ASP A 410 17.00 -18.20 -8.46
N SER A 411 18.18 -18.45 -9.04
CA SER A 411 18.58 -19.76 -9.57
C SER A 411 19.15 -20.71 -8.49
N SER A 412 19.49 -20.19 -7.32
CA SER A 412 20.05 -20.93 -6.19
C SER A 412 18.97 -21.42 -5.20
N ILE A 413 17.86 -20.69 -5.08
CA ILE A 413 16.73 -21.02 -4.20
C ILE A 413 15.96 -22.22 -4.74
N CYS A 414 15.63 -23.21 -3.90
CA CYS A 414 14.92 -24.43 -4.32
C CYS A 414 15.57 -25.09 -5.56
N SER A 415 16.90 -25.20 -5.58
CA SER A 415 17.68 -25.72 -6.73
C SER A 415 18.14 -27.17 -6.56
N THR A 416 18.08 -27.70 -5.34
CA THR A 416 18.59 -29.03 -5.00
C THR A 416 17.80 -30.12 -5.74
N ALA A 417 18.49 -31.07 -6.37
CA ALA A 417 17.91 -32.18 -7.12
C ALA A 417 17.11 -31.83 -8.40
N HIS A 418 17.24 -30.60 -8.93
CA HIS A 418 16.55 -30.17 -10.15
C HIS A 418 17.53 -29.95 -11.31
N PRO A 419 17.19 -30.36 -12.56
CA PRO A 419 18.05 -30.14 -13.71
C PRO A 419 18.33 -28.65 -13.97
N PRO A 420 19.52 -28.27 -14.51
CA PRO A 420 19.87 -26.87 -14.78
C PRO A 420 18.82 -26.12 -15.61
N LEU A 421 18.21 -26.80 -16.58
CA LEU A 421 17.17 -26.22 -17.45
C LEU A 421 15.90 -25.78 -16.68
N GLN A 422 15.67 -26.31 -15.47
CA GLN A 422 14.49 -25.98 -14.66
C GLN A 422 14.73 -24.84 -13.65
N VAL A 423 15.98 -24.37 -13.51
CA VAL A 423 16.35 -23.35 -12.50
C VAL A 423 16.98 -22.10 -13.11
N THR A 424 17.17 -22.05 -14.43
CA THR A 424 17.80 -20.93 -15.13
C THR A 424 16.86 -19.76 -15.42
N ASP A 425 15.55 -19.99 -15.52
CA ASP A 425 14.58 -18.92 -15.73
C ASP A 425 14.24 -18.23 -14.40
N THR A 426 14.95 -17.14 -14.13
CA THR A 426 14.78 -16.27 -12.95
C THR A 426 13.91 -15.04 -13.24
N SER A 427 13.39 -14.93 -14.47
CA SER A 427 12.45 -13.87 -14.86
C SER A 427 10.99 -14.29 -14.70
N CYS A 428 10.76 -15.53 -14.25
CA CYS A 428 9.44 -16.09 -14.08
C CYS A 428 8.92 -15.81 -12.68
N SER A 429 8.05 -14.82 -12.50
CA SER A 429 7.28 -14.72 -11.26
C SER A 429 5.91 -14.11 -11.52
N THR A 430 4.95 -14.44 -10.67
CA THR A 430 3.62 -13.82 -10.71
C THR A 430 3.10 -13.60 -9.30
N SER A 431 2.45 -12.46 -9.07
CA SER A 431 1.79 -12.21 -7.78
C SER A 431 0.61 -13.16 -7.57
N ILE A 432 0.46 -13.64 -6.33
CA ILE A 432 -0.61 -14.52 -5.88
C ILE A 432 -1.29 -13.93 -4.64
N SER A 433 -2.60 -13.63 -4.74
CA SER A 433 -3.39 -13.13 -3.61
C SER A 433 -3.87 -14.23 -2.67
N THR A 434 -3.87 -15.49 -3.11
CA THR A 434 -4.44 -16.63 -2.38
C THR A 434 -3.79 -16.85 -1.01
N ILE A 435 -2.50 -16.52 -0.86
CA ILE A 435 -1.83 -16.60 0.44
C ILE A 435 -2.39 -15.53 1.39
N ALA A 436 -2.52 -14.28 0.95
CA ALA A 436 -3.13 -13.20 1.71
C ALA A 436 -4.60 -13.48 2.06
N GLU A 437 -5.39 -13.97 1.10
CA GLU A 437 -6.80 -14.35 1.30
C GLU A 437 -6.98 -15.43 2.36
N ARG A 438 -5.99 -16.32 2.51
CA ARG A 438 -6.04 -17.43 3.48
C ARG A 438 -5.40 -17.09 4.82
N CYS A 439 -4.41 -16.20 4.84
CA CYS A 439 -3.57 -15.98 6.01
C CYS A 439 -3.80 -14.63 6.72
N ASN A 440 -4.33 -13.61 6.04
CA ASN A 440 -4.51 -12.29 6.67
C ASN A 440 -5.47 -12.38 7.86
N GLY A 441 -5.02 -11.82 8.99
CA GLY A 441 -5.78 -11.81 10.24
C GLY A 441 -5.69 -13.09 11.07
N LEU A 442 -4.80 -14.04 10.72
CA LEU A 442 -4.48 -15.20 11.55
C LEU A 442 -3.15 -14.98 12.30
N SER A 443 -2.96 -15.59 13.48
CA SER A 443 -1.66 -15.61 14.16
C SER A 443 -0.73 -16.71 13.62
N ALA A 444 -1.30 -17.73 12.98
CA ALA A 444 -0.56 -18.78 12.28
C ALA A 444 -1.39 -19.27 11.09
N CYS A 445 -0.74 -19.50 9.95
CA CYS A 445 -1.36 -19.95 8.72
C CYS A 445 -0.53 -21.04 8.05
N GLU A 446 -1.17 -22.14 7.66
CA GLU A 446 -0.56 -23.19 6.85
C GLU A 446 -1.31 -23.34 5.53
N VAL A 447 -0.60 -23.20 4.42
CA VAL A 447 -1.17 -23.35 3.08
C VAL A 447 -0.46 -24.50 2.37
N ASN A 448 -1.21 -25.54 2.01
CA ASN A 448 -0.71 -26.60 1.15
C ASN A 448 -0.59 -26.07 -0.29
N THR A 449 0.65 -25.82 -0.74
CA THR A 449 0.91 -25.21 -2.04
C THR A 449 0.48 -26.09 -3.22
N ALA A 450 0.51 -27.42 -3.07
CA ALA A 450 0.05 -28.37 -4.08
C ALA A 450 -1.47 -28.35 -4.28
N ALA A 451 -2.23 -27.88 -3.29
CA ALA A 451 -3.68 -27.72 -3.37
C ALA A 451 -4.11 -26.35 -3.91
N LEU A 452 -3.16 -25.42 -4.09
CA LEU A 452 -3.44 -24.14 -4.72
C LEU A 452 -3.59 -24.37 -6.23
N GLN A 453 -4.75 -24.06 -6.79
CA GLN A 453 -4.99 -24.09 -8.24
C GLN A 453 -4.33 -22.88 -8.92
N THR A 454 -3.03 -22.71 -8.73
CA THR A 454 -2.24 -21.60 -9.28
C THR A 454 -1.94 -21.87 -10.74
N SER A 455 -2.16 -20.86 -11.59
CA SER A 455 -1.75 -20.94 -12.99
C SER A 455 -0.24 -20.99 -13.05
N ASP A 456 0.32 -22.05 -13.67
CA ASP A 456 1.77 -22.18 -13.85
C ASP A 456 2.33 -20.99 -14.67
N PRO A 457 3.15 -20.12 -14.06
CA PRO A 457 3.71 -18.94 -14.73
C PRO A 457 4.82 -19.28 -15.74
N CYS A 458 5.47 -20.45 -15.60
CA CYS A 458 6.55 -20.89 -16.50
C CYS A 458 6.67 -22.41 -16.50
N LYS A 459 6.14 -23.02 -17.56
CA LYS A 459 6.18 -24.48 -17.75
C LYS A 459 7.62 -24.97 -17.89
N GLY A 460 7.96 -25.98 -17.12
CA GLY A 460 9.29 -26.60 -17.13
C GLY A 460 10.29 -25.94 -16.18
N THR A 461 9.96 -24.80 -15.58
CA THR A 461 10.74 -24.18 -14.50
C THR A 461 10.19 -24.63 -13.15
N TYR A 462 11.09 -25.05 -12.26
CA TYR A 462 10.71 -25.41 -10.89
C TYR A 462 10.53 -24.15 -10.05
N LYS A 463 9.43 -24.04 -9.30
CA LYS A 463 8.99 -22.78 -8.70
C LYS A 463 9.05 -22.83 -7.16
N TYR A 464 8.85 -21.69 -6.56
CA TYR A 464 8.65 -21.48 -5.13
C TYR A 464 7.71 -20.30 -4.91
N TYR A 465 7.14 -20.27 -3.72
CA TYR A 465 6.40 -19.16 -3.16
C TYR A 465 7.38 -18.29 -2.38
N ASP A 466 7.36 -16.99 -2.63
CA ASP A 466 8.16 -15.97 -1.94
C ASP A 466 7.17 -14.96 -1.38
N THR A 467 6.94 -15.00 -0.07
CA THR A 467 5.89 -14.23 0.60
C THR A 467 6.48 -13.33 1.66
N SER A 468 6.27 -12.02 1.52
CA SER A 468 6.54 -11.05 2.57
C SER A 468 5.26 -10.76 3.35
N TYR A 469 5.38 -10.81 4.68
CA TYR A 469 4.29 -10.45 5.57
C TYR A 469 4.80 -9.74 6.81
N SER A 470 3.90 -8.97 7.40
CA SER A 470 4.11 -8.27 8.67
C SER A 470 3.15 -8.80 9.72
N CYS A 471 3.54 -8.68 10.99
CA CYS A 471 2.71 -9.00 12.13
C CYS A 471 2.23 -7.71 12.79
N TYR A 472 0.91 -7.55 12.93
CA TYR A 472 0.32 -6.38 13.57
C TYR A 472 -0.31 -6.74 14.91
N ASP A 473 0.00 -5.97 15.95
CA ASP A 473 -0.61 -6.14 17.27
C ASP A 473 -2.12 -5.86 17.18
N ALA A 474 -2.91 -6.90 17.40
CA ALA A 474 -4.36 -6.85 17.47
C ALA A 474 -4.83 -7.81 18.55
N GLU A 475 -5.87 -7.41 19.28
CA GLU A 475 -6.57 -8.29 20.19
C GLU A 475 -7.44 -9.26 19.38
N THR A 476 -7.41 -10.53 19.76
CA THR A 476 -8.21 -11.58 19.11
C THR A 476 -9.13 -12.23 20.12
N THR A 477 -10.37 -12.47 19.69
CA THR A 477 -11.38 -13.12 20.51
C THR A 477 -12.14 -14.14 19.67
N VAL A 478 -12.40 -15.29 20.26
CA VAL A 478 -13.24 -16.34 19.69
C VAL A 478 -14.50 -16.48 20.53
N ILE A 479 -15.66 -16.46 19.87
CA ILE A 479 -16.98 -16.57 20.50
C ILE A 479 -17.70 -17.76 19.85
N CYS A 480 -17.94 -18.83 20.60
CA CYS A 480 -18.63 -20.01 20.08
C CYS A 480 -20.09 -19.70 19.72
N GLU A 481 -20.66 -20.40 18.74
CA GLU A 481 -22.07 -20.21 18.35
C GLU A 481 -23.03 -20.28 19.56
N HIS A 482 -23.94 -19.31 19.64
CA HIS A 482 -24.87 -19.04 20.76
C HIS A 482 -24.23 -18.53 22.06
N SER A 483 -22.92 -18.26 22.07
CA SER A 483 -22.26 -17.58 23.19
C SER A 483 -22.13 -16.08 22.93
N TYR A 484 -21.89 -15.35 24.03
CA TYR A 484 -21.65 -13.92 24.04
C TYR A 484 -20.21 -13.63 24.47
N SER A 485 -19.61 -12.57 23.95
CA SER A 485 -18.38 -12.01 24.51
C SER A 485 -18.41 -10.49 24.43
N THR A 486 -17.68 -9.85 25.32
CA THR A 486 -17.49 -8.40 25.35
C THR A 486 -16.11 -8.08 24.77
N LEU A 487 -16.08 -7.34 23.68
CA LEU A 487 -14.89 -6.72 23.14
C LEU A 487 -14.70 -5.41 23.90
N GLU A 488 -13.54 -5.16 24.49
CA GLU A 488 -13.27 -3.94 25.23
C GLU A 488 -11.80 -3.56 25.16
N CYS A 489 -11.54 -2.26 25.21
CA CYS A 489 -10.18 -1.75 25.23
C CYS A 489 -9.74 -1.48 26.65
N ALA A 490 -8.61 -2.08 27.06
CA ALA A 490 -7.96 -1.70 28.30
C ALA A 490 -7.67 -0.18 28.28
N GLN A 491 -7.93 0.49 29.42
CA GLN A 491 -7.72 1.94 29.61
C GLN A 491 -8.73 2.87 28.91
N GLY A 492 -9.85 2.37 28.39
CA GLY A 492 -10.94 3.22 27.88
C GLY A 492 -10.74 3.72 26.44
N GLY A 493 -9.89 3.03 25.66
CA GLY A 493 -9.79 3.23 24.22
C GLY A 493 -11.05 2.82 23.46
N TYR A 494 -11.08 3.08 22.16
CA TYR A 494 -12.18 2.78 21.25
C TYR A 494 -11.83 1.60 20.35
N LEU A 495 -12.82 0.76 20.10
CA LEU A 495 -12.70 -0.43 19.27
C LEU A 495 -12.66 -0.06 17.78
N GLN A 496 -11.73 -0.67 17.06
CA GLN A 496 -11.75 -0.77 15.59
C GLN A 496 -11.60 -2.23 15.19
N ILE A 497 -12.67 -2.81 14.64
CA ILE A 497 -12.66 -4.16 14.10
C ILE A 497 -11.83 -4.19 12.81
N ILE A 498 -10.80 -5.03 12.78
CA ILE A 498 -9.87 -5.20 11.66
C ILE A 498 -10.21 -6.45 10.85
N ASN A 499 -10.68 -7.51 11.52
CA ASN A 499 -11.12 -8.74 10.88
C ASN A 499 -12.26 -9.37 11.67
N ALA A 500 -13.19 -10.04 10.98
CA ALA A 500 -14.20 -10.87 11.63
C ALA A 500 -14.72 -11.95 10.70
N ASN A 501 -14.84 -13.18 11.21
CA ASN A 501 -15.34 -14.32 10.47
C ASN A 501 -16.32 -15.13 11.32
N PHE A 502 -17.58 -15.20 10.89
CA PHE A 502 -18.57 -16.10 11.45
C PHE A 502 -18.67 -17.32 10.56
N GLY A 503 -18.42 -18.49 11.14
CA GLY A 503 -18.33 -19.74 10.38
C GLY A 503 -17.46 -20.76 11.08
N ARG A 504 -16.63 -21.49 10.34
CA ARG A 504 -15.66 -22.44 10.90
C ARG A 504 -14.45 -22.52 9.97
N SER A 505 -13.28 -22.23 10.53
CA SER A 505 -11.97 -22.31 9.87
C SER A 505 -11.16 -23.57 10.26
N ASP A 506 -11.49 -24.22 11.38
CA ASP A 506 -10.80 -25.42 11.87
C ASP A 506 -11.72 -26.36 12.69
N SER A 507 -11.23 -27.57 12.96
CA SER A 507 -12.00 -28.63 13.62
C SER A 507 -11.92 -28.63 15.15
N THR A 508 -11.04 -27.81 15.73
CA THR A 508 -10.66 -27.81 17.15
C THR A 508 -11.26 -26.63 17.93
N THR A 509 -11.38 -25.47 17.31
CA THR A 509 -11.94 -24.26 17.90
C THR A 509 -13.43 -24.46 18.16
N CYS A 510 -13.85 -24.16 19.40
CA CYS A 510 -15.22 -24.39 19.86
C CYS A 510 -15.74 -25.82 19.57
N SER A 511 -14.90 -26.84 19.76
CA SER A 511 -15.23 -28.25 19.45
C SER A 511 -15.66 -29.07 20.67
N SER A 512 -15.47 -28.56 21.88
CA SER A 512 -15.76 -29.27 23.12
C SER A 512 -17.25 -29.66 23.18
N GLY A 513 -17.53 -30.95 23.37
CA GLY A 513 -18.89 -31.49 23.45
C GLY A 513 -19.63 -31.65 22.12
N LEU A 514 -18.99 -31.35 20.97
CA LEU A 514 -19.62 -31.48 19.65
C LEU A 514 -19.28 -32.82 18.96
N PRO A 515 -20.26 -33.44 18.26
CA PRO A 515 -19.99 -34.57 17.38
C PRO A 515 -19.03 -34.20 16.25
N SER A 516 -18.10 -35.11 15.91
CA SER A 516 -17.09 -34.89 14.85
C SER A 516 -17.67 -34.60 13.46
N GLY A 517 -18.94 -34.90 13.21
CA GLY A 517 -19.64 -34.52 11.98
C GLY A 517 -19.81 -33.01 11.81
N LEU A 518 -20.02 -32.27 12.90
CA LEU A 518 -20.32 -30.84 12.89
C LEU A 518 -19.08 -29.94 12.81
N THR A 519 -17.87 -30.50 12.99
CA THR A 519 -16.59 -29.75 12.99
C THR A 519 -15.75 -29.98 11.73
N LYS A 520 -16.19 -30.85 10.81
CA LYS A 520 -15.42 -31.23 9.61
C LYS A 520 -15.38 -30.17 8.50
N LYS A 521 -16.40 -29.31 8.41
CA LYS A 521 -16.48 -28.30 7.35
C LYS A 521 -15.76 -27.02 7.79
N THR A 522 -14.49 -26.92 7.44
CA THR A 522 -13.56 -25.87 7.88
C THR A 522 -13.32 -24.75 6.87
N ASN A 523 -14.00 -24.78 5.72
CA ASN A 523 -14.04 -23.67 4.76
C ASN A 523 -15.43 -23.06 4.76
N CYS A 524 -15.83 -22.51 5.90
CA CYS A 524 -17.15 -21.94 6.09
C CYS A 524 -17.04 -20.51 6.63
N TYR A 525 -17.54 -19.54 5.87
CA TYR A 525 -17.40 -18.11 6.16
C TYR A 525 -18.64 -17.35 5.70
N ALA A 526 -19.21 -16.50 6.57
CA ALA A 526 -20.28 -15.58 6.22
C ALA A 526 -19.72 -14.31 5.58
N SER A 527 -20.30 -13.91 4.44
CA SER A 527 -19.80 -12.84 3.55
C SER A 527 -19.82 -11.45 4.18
N ASN A 528 -20.67 -11.20 5.18
CA ASN A 528 -20.90 -9.86 5.75
C ASN A 528 -20.49 -9.77 7.22
N THR A 529 -19.70 -10.73 7.73
CA THR A 529 -19.36 -10.76 9.15
C THR A 529 -18.63 -9.49 9.59
N LEU A 530 -17.56 -9.13 8.88
CA LEU A 530 -16.74 -7.96 9.20
C LEU A 530 -17.55 -6.66 9.19
N SER A 531 -18.31 -6.40 8.13
CA SER A 531 -19.12 -5.18 8.02
C SER A 531 -20.22 -5.10 9.09
N THR A 532 -20.87 -6.22 9.39
CA THR A 532 -21.91 -6.29 10.43
C THR A 532 -21.31 -6.00 11.81
N LEU A 533 -20.19 -6.65 12.14
CA LEU A 533 -19.54 -6.48 13.43
C LEU A 533 -18.91 -5.09 13.60
N ALA A 534 -18.28 -4.58 12.55
CA ALA A 534 -17.74 -3.22 12.52
C ALA A 534 -18.84 -2.18 12.75
N THR A 535 -20.02 -2.36 12.15
CA THR A 535 -21.18 -1.48 12.36
C THR A 535 -21.67 -1.53 13.80
N LEU A 536 -21.64 -2.70 14.43
CA LEU A 536 -22.08 -2.90 15.81
C LEU A 536 -21.10 -2.33 16.84
N CYS A 537 -19.79 -2.44 16.59
CA CYS A 537 -18.77 -2.23 17.63
C CYS A 537 -17.78 -1.09 17.40
N ASN A 538 -17.58 -0.61 16.17
CA ASN A 538 -16.58 0.42 15.92
C ASN A 538 -16.92 1.73 16.66
N ASN A 539 -15.89 2.42 17.15
CA ASN A 539 -16.01 3.66 17.94
C ASN A 539 -16.78 3.48 19.26
N GLN A 540 -16.91 2.25 19.77
CA GLN A 540 -17.39 2.01 21.12
C GLN A 540 -16.22 1.61 22.01
N GLN A 541 -16.28 1.95 23.30
CA GLN A 541 -15.25 1.53 24.27
C GLN A 541 -15.42 0.07 24.68
N SER A 542 -16.65 -0.44 24.58
CA SER A 542 -17.02 -1.82 24.90
C SER A 542 -18.21 -2.22 24.02
N CYS A 543 -18.15 -3.42 23.44
CA CYS A 543 -19.19 -3.97 22.57
C CYS A 543 -19.44 -5.44 22.91
N THR A 544 -20.66 -5.79 23.32
CA THR A 544 -21.04 -7.18 23.59
C THR A 544 -21.75 -7.80 22.39
N VAL A 545 -21.26 -8.95 21.94
CA VAL A 545 -21.68 -9.56 20.68
C VAL A 545 -22.03 -11.02 20.90
N GLU A 546 -23.17 -11.44 20.35
CA GLU A 546 -23.57 -12.84 20.24
C GLU A 546 -23.07 -13.45 18.93
N ALA A 547 -22.45 -14.62 18.99
CA ALA A 547 -22.13 -15.38 17.78
C ALA A 547 -23.37 -16.14 17.29
N SER A 548 -24.19 -15.53 16.44
CA SER A 548 -25.44 -16.14 15.96
C SER A 548 -25.66 -15.98 14.45
N SER A 549 -26.23 -17.02 13.84
CA SER A 549 -26.71 -17.01 12.45
C SER A 549 -27.85 -16.01 12.20
N THR A 550 -28.54 -15.55 13.24
CA THR A 550 -29.53 -14.46 13.11
C THR A 550 -28.87 -13.12 12.80
N ILE A 551 -27.64 -12.91 13.27
CA ILE A 551 -26.88 -11.66 13.10
C ILE A 551 -26.02 -11.72 11.84
N PHE A 552 -25.30 -12.83 11.62
CA PHE A 552 -24.29 -12.92 10.56
C PHE A 552 -24.72 -13.77 9.35
N SER A 553 -25.96 -14.27 9.33
CA SER A 553 -26.46 -15.30 8.40
C SER A 553 -25.78 -16.67 8.61
N ASP A 554 -26.41 -17.76 8.14
CA ASP A 554 -25.82 -19.10 8.21
C ASP A 554 -25.05 -19.45 6.91
N PRO A 555 -23.70 -19.42 6.92
CA PRO A 555 -22.89 -19.79 5.76
C PRO A 555 -22.78 -21.30 5.54
N CYS A 556 -23.08 -22.13 6.54
CA CYS A 556 -22.97 -23.57 6.43
C CYS A 556 -23.93 -24.30 7.38
N PRO A 557 -25.14 -24.62 6.90
CA PRO A 557 -26.10 -25.42 7.66
C PRO A 557 -25.51 -26.76 8.11
N ASN A 558 -25.88 -27.21 9.30
CA ASN A 558 -25.37 -28.45 9.94
C ASN A 558 -23.86 -28.47 10.20
N THR A 559 -23.23 -27.30 10.31
CA THR A 559 -21.87 -27.14 10.82
C THR A 559 -21.93 -26.18 12.00
N ALA A 560 -21.33 -26.57 13.12
CA ALA A 560 -21.25 -25.70 14.29
C ALA A 560 -20.30 -24.56 13.99
N LYS A 561 -20.66 -23.32 14.29
CA LYS A 561 -19.88 -22.14 13.92
C LYS A 561 -19.24 -21.48 15.14
N TYR A 562 -18.40 -20.50 14.90
CA TYR A 562 -17.90 -19.55 15.88
C TYR A 562 -17.60 -18.23 15.17
N LEU A 563 -17.64 -17.15 15.94
CA LEU A 563 -17.19 -15.84 15.52
C LEU A 563 -15.73 -15.68 15.96
N SER A 564 -14.83 -15.55 15.00
CA SER A 564 -13.47 -15.07 15.22
C SER A 564 -13.44 -13.57 14.96
N VAL A 565 -12.92 -12.79 15.90
CA VAL A 565 -12.82 -11.33 15.82
C VAL A 565 -11.39 -10.90 16.09
N SER A 566 -10.92 -9.96 15.28
CA SER A 566 -9.68 -9.23 15.52
C SER A 566 -9.96 -7.74 15.54
N TYR A 567 -9.53 -7.06 16.59
CA TYR A 567 -9.72 -5.63 16.75
C TYR A 567 -8.49 -4.96 17.35
N ILE A 568 -8.37 -3.66 17.11
CA ILE A 568 -7.38 -2.81 17.77
C ILE A 568 -8.09 -1.79 18.63
N CYS A 569 -7.34 -1.27 19.59
CA CYS A 569 -7.76 -0.23 20.50
C CYS A 569 -7.00 1.06 20.18
N TYR A 570 -7.73 2.17 20.04
CA TYR A 570 -7.13 3.48 19.81
C TYR A 570 -7.71 4.52 20.78
N GLU A 571 -6.91 5.52 21.12
CA GLU A 571 -7.35 6.67 21.90
C GLU A 571 -7.76 7.81 20.96
N ILE A 572 -8.75 8.63 21.36
CA ILE A 572 -9.22 9.81 20.62
C ILE A 572 -8.49 11.06 21.07
#